data_AF-A0A9X3YFG4-F1
#
_entry.id   AF-A0A9X3YFG4-F1
#
_cell.length_a   1.000
_cell.length_b   1.000
_cell.length_c   1.000
_cell.angle_alpha   90.00
_cell.angle_beta   90.00
_cell.angle_gamma   90.00
#
_symmetry.space_group_name_H-M   'P 1'
#
loop_
_entity.id
_entity.type
_entity.pdbx_description
1 polymer ?
#
loop_
_entity_poly.entity_id
_entity_poly.type
_entity_poly.pdbx_seq_one_letter_code
_entity_poly.pdbx_strand_id
1 'polypeptide(L)'
;MSVDMQSLYKHVAWCVWHEGLRLYDNGVPGQLKEVSFLRSSCLKLLAHHGAAGALISAASDNELTAVMSQIESRVDREHNLSGHVRWVAYHAARHAELQNLLSEGKHNEIRSIYYRHLNHNSNARYLLSCVSHGYLTVLIKGL
;
A
#
# COMPACT_ATOMS: atom_id res chain seq x y z
N MET A 1 -19.16 -5.45 21.03
CA MET A 1 -17.88 -4.95 21.58
C MET A 1 -17.07 -4.43 20.41
N SER A 2 -16.55 -3.19 20.48
CA SER A 2 -15.65 -2.65 19.45
C SER A 2 -14.27 -3.29 19.59
N VAL A 3 -13.59 -3.53 18.47
CA VAL A 3 -12.22 -4.07 18.49
C VAL A 3 -11.21 -2.97 18.83
N ASP A 4 -10.01 -3.35 19.26
CA ASP A 4 -8.91 -2.38 19.40
C ASP A 4 -8.48 -1.87 18.02
N MET A 5 -8.92 -0.65 17.69
CA MET A 5 -8.70 -0.01 16.40
C MET A 5 -7.21 0.20 16.09
N GLN A 6 -6.37 0.42 17.10
CA GLN A 6 -4.95 0.64 16.87
C GLN A 6 -4.22 -0.66 16.51
N SER A 7 -4.58 -1.77 17.16
CA SER A 7 -4.09 -3.09 16.76
C SER A 7 -4.66 -3.53 15.42
N LEU A 8 -5.95 -3.24 15.15
CA LEU A 8 -6.56 -3.52 13.85
C LEU A 8 -5.82 -2.79 12.72
N TYR A 9 -5.55 -1.49 12.90
CA TYR A 9 -4.75 -0.71 11.95
C TYR A 9 -3.39 -1.37 11.70
N LYS A 10 -2.65 -1.73 12.76
CA LYS A 10 -1.31 -2.31 12.60
C LYS A 10 -1.32 -3.58 11.75
N HIS A 11 -2.27 -4.48 11.99
CA HIS A 11 -2.36 -5.74 11.25
C HIS A 11 -2.84 -5.55 9.81
N VAL A 12 -3.85 -4.72 9.57
CA VAL A 12 -4.34 -4.46 8.21
C VAL A 12 -3.29 -3.68 7.40
N ALA A 13 -2.68 -2.66 8.01
CA ALA A 13 -1.60 -1.89 7.37
C ALA A 13 -0.42 -2.80 7.01
N TRP A 14 -0.01 -3.71 7.91
CA TRP A 14 1.03 -4.70 7.63
C TRP A 14 0.72 -5.52 6.38
N CYS A 15 -0.49 -6.05 6.24
CA CYS A 15 -0.88 -6.77 5.01
C CYS A 15 -0.72 -5.92 3.75
N VAL A 16 -1.02 -4.62 3.83
CA VAL A 16 -0.92 -3.70 2.69
C VAL A 16 0.53 -3.34 2.37
N TRP A 17 1.26 -2.75 3.32
CA TRP A 17 2.56 -2.13 3.06
C TRP A 17 3.73 -3.10 3.19
N HIS A 18 3.61 -4.16 4.00
CA HIS A 18 4.68 -5.14 4.22
C HIS A 18 4.49 -6.43 3.40
N GLU A 19 3.25 -6.91 3.28
CA GLU A 19 2.92 -8.10 2.45
C GLU A 19 2.49 -7.73 1.02
N GLY A 20 2.32 -6.44 0.72
CA GLY A 20 2.04 -5.96 -0.63
C GLY A 20 0.60 -6.10 -1.10
N LEU A 21 -0.36 -6.35 -0.21
CA LEU A 21 -1.78 -6.35 -0.55
C LEU A 21 -2.21 -4.98 -1.09
N ARG A 22 -2.67 -4.94 -2.34
CA ARG A 22 -3.10 -3.69 -2.97
C ARG A 22 -4.34 -3.13 -2.30
N LEU A 23 -4.25 -1.89 -1.80
CA LEU A 23 -5.36 -1.20 -1.12
C LEU A 23 -6.43 -0.68 -2.08
N TYR A 24 -6.00 -0.16 -3.24
CA TYR A 24 -6.88 0.44 -4.24
C TYR A 24 -7.14 -0.50 -5.41
N ASP A 25 -8.32 -0.35 -6.02
CA ASP A 25 -8.61 -0.87 -7.34
C ASP A 25 -7.89 -0.03 -8.41
N ASN A 26 -7.32 -0.71 -9.40
CA ASN A 26 -6.63 -0.08 -10.51
C ASN A 26 -7.59 0.25 -11.67
N GLY A 27 -8.78 -0.35 -11.69
CA GLY A 27 -9.82 -0.10 -12.70
C GLY A 27 -10.61 1.19 -12.46
N VAL A 28 -10.61 1.70 -11.22
CA VAL A 28 -11.30 2.95 -10.86
C VAL A 28 -10.37 3.83 -10.02
N PRO A 29 -9.89 4.97 -10.56
CA PRO A 29 -8.95 5.83 -9.86
C PRO A 29 -9.43 6.25 -8.47
N GLY A 30 -8.68 5.89 -7.43
CA GLY A 30 -8.96 6.29 -6.05
C GLY A 30 -9.99 5.42 -5.33
N GLN A 31 -10.58 4.41 -5.99
CA GLN A 31 -11.51 3.50 -5.33
C GLN A 31 -10.75 2.48 -4.48
N LEU A 32 -11.09 2.41 -3.19
CA LEU A 32 -10.62 1.35 -2.30
C LEU A 32 -11.19 0.01 -2.77
N LYS A 33 -10.43 -1.07 -2.60
CA LYS A 33 -10.97 -2.42 -2.79
C LYS A 33 -12.08 -2.70 -1.78
N GLU A 34 -13.01 -3.57 -2.18
CA GLU A 34 -14.06 -4.07 -1.31
C GLU A 34 -13.52 -4.59 0.03
N VAL A 35 -14.20 -4.27 1.11
CA VAL A 35 -13.82 -4.66 2.48
C VAL A 35 -13.76 -6.19 2.60
N SER A 36 -14.70 -6.89 1.98
CA SER A 36 -14.74 -8.36 1.97
C SER A 36 -13.49 -8.96 1.30
N PHE A 37 -13.03 -8.39 0.20
CA PHE A 37 -11.80 -8.79 -0.47
C PHE A 37 -10.61 -8.58 0.46
N LEU A 38 -10.43 -7.38 1.00
CA LEU A 38 -9.30 -7.07 1.87
C LEU A 38 -9.30 -7.93 3.14
N ARG A 39 -10.45 -8.11 3.80
CA ARG A 39 -10.59 -9.01 4.94
C ARG A 39 -10.08 -10.42 4.59
N SER A 40 -10.61 -11.01 3.51
CA SER A 40 -10.23 -12.37 3.11
C SER A 40 -8.75 -12.51 2.76
N SER A 41 -8.16 -11.48 2.13
CA SER A 41 -6.73 -11.45 1.78
C SER A 41 -5.85 -11.30 3.02
N CYS A 42 -6.20 -10.41 3.96
CA CYS A 42 -5.47 -10.25 5.21
C CYS A 42 -5.51 -11.54 6.05
N LEU A 43 -6.67 -12.20 6.14
CA LEU A 43 -6.79 -13.47 6.86
C LEU A 43 -5.93 -14.58 6.26
N LYS A 44 -5.80 -14.62 4.92
CA LYS A 44 -4.89 -15.56 4.25
C LYS A 44 -3.42 -15.24 4.55
N LEU A 45 -3.03 -13.96 4.47
CA LEU A 45 -1.66 -13.52 4.74
C LEU A 45 -1.26 -13.73 6.21
N LEU A 46 -2.21 -13.58 7.14
CA LEU A 46 -2.00 -13.71 8.58
C LEU A 46 -2.48 -15.05 9.14
N ALA A 47 -2.63 -16.09 8.31
CA ALA A 47 -3.12 -17.40 8.74
C ALA A 47 -2.28 -18.02 9.87
N HIS A 48 -0.98 -17.71 9.90
CA HIS A 48 -0.06 -18.16 10.95
C HIS A 48 -0.14 -17.33 12.25
N HIS A 49 -0.88 -16.21 12.26
CA HIS A 49 -0.96 -15.27 13.37
C HIS A 49 -2.38 -15.21 13.95
N GLY A 50 -2.76 -16.26 14.70
CA GLY A 50 -4.14 -16.49 15.15
C GLY A 50 -4.82 -15.30 15.85
N ALA A 51 -4.08 -14.56 16.68
CA ALA A 51 -4.62 -13.36 17.36
C ALA A 51 -4.99 -12.23 16.38
N ALA A 52 -4.20 -12.04 15.31
CA ALA A 52 -4.47 -11.03 14.30
C ALA A 52 -5.63 -11.46 13.40
N GLY A 53 -5.68 -12.75 13.04
CA GLY A 53 -6.80 -13.34 12.32
C GLY A 53 -8.13 -13.20 13.06
N ALA A 54 -8.14 -13.47 14.37
CA ALA A 54 -9.32 -13.28 15.22
C ALA A 54 -9.76 -11.82 15.27
N LEU A 55 -8.83 -10.88 15.43
CA LEU A 55 -9.12 -9.45 15.48
C LEU A 55 -9.75 -8.95 14.16
N ILE A 56 -9.17 -9.32 13.02
CA ILE A 56 -9.66 -8.93 11.68
C ILE A 56 -11.01 -9.59 11.37
N SER A 57 -11.22 -10.84 11.83
CA SER A 57 -12.49 -11.54 11.65
C SER A 57 -13.62 -10.93 12.48
N ALA A 58 -13.29 -10.44 13.69
CA ALA A 58 -14.25 -9.81 14.59
C ALA A 58 -14.58 -8.35 14.23
N ALA A 59 -13.70 -7.67 13.47
CA ALA A 59 -13.90 -6.30 13.05
C ALA A 59 -15.08 -6.17 12.06
N SER A 60 -15.95 -5.20 12.32
CA SER A 60 -17.04 -4.82 11.42
C SER A 60 -16.54 -4.21 10.11
N ASP A 61 -17.39 -4.19 9.08
CA ASP A 61 -17.03 -3.57 7.80
C ASP A 61 -16.74 -2.07 7.94
N ASN A 62 -17.43 -1.39 8.86
CA ASN A 62 -17.20 0.02 9.17
C ASN A 62 -15.83 0.24 9.82
N GLU A 63 -15.43 -0.60 10.77
CA GLU A 63 -14.11 -0.51 11.42
C GLU A 63 -12.98 -0.77 10.41
N LEU A 64 -13.15 -1.77 9.53
CA LEU A 64 -12.18 -2.04 8.46
C LEU A 64 -12.10 -0.89 7.45
N THR A 65 -13.25 -0.34 7.03
CA THR A 65 -13.29 0.83 6.13
C THR A 65 -12.58 2.03 6.76
N ALA A 66 -12.84 2.30 8.05
CA ALA A 66 -12.20 3.37 8.78
C ALA A 66 -10.67 3.19 8.84
N VAL A 67 -10.20 1.97 9.08
CA VAL A 67 -8.76 1.65 9.04
C VAL A 67 -8.19 1.85 7.62
N MET A 68 -8.82 1.28 6.60
CA MET A 68 -8.39 1.35 5.21
C MET A 68 -8.21 2.79 4.73
N SER A 69 -9.14 3.68 5.06
CA SER A 69 -9.10 5.09 4.67
C SER A 69 -7.89 5.86 5.21
N GLN A 70 -7.25 5.36 6.29
CA GLN A 70 -6.11 6.03 6.92
C GLN A 70 -4.75 5.50 6.43
N ILE A 71 -4.71 4.30 5.83
CA ILE A 71 -3.45 3.60 5.50
C ILE A 71 -2.58 4.42 4.56
N GLU A 72 -3.12 4.97 3.47
CA GLU A 72 -2.33 5.74 2.49
C GLU A 72 -1.59 6.91 3.16
N SER A 73 -2.32 7.74 3.90
CA SER A 73 -1.78 8.94 4.56
C SER A 73 -0.80 8.64 5.70
N ARG A 74 -1.06 7.57 6.46
CA ARG A 74 -0.20 7.19 7.60
C ARG A 74 1.06 6.50 7.12
N VAL A 75 0.96 5.55 6.19
CA VAL A 75 2.13 4.81 5.68
C VAL A 75 3.12 5.75 5.00
N ASP A 76 2.65 6.72 4.21
CA ASP A 76 3.57 7.68 3.57
C ASP A 76 4.41 8.44 4.60
N ARG A 77 3.80 8.87 5.71
CA ARG A 77 4.47 9.57 6.80
C ARG A 77 5.35 8.65 7.66
N GLU A 78 4.82 7.49 8.05
CA GLU A 78 5.46 6.53 8.96
C GLU A 78 6.67 5.83 8.29
N HIS A 79 6.63 5.63 6.96
CA HIS A 79 7.64 4.87 6.21
C HIS A 79 8.42 5.69 5.17
N ASN A 80 8.25 7.02 5.14
CA ASN A 80 8.96 7.91 4.22
C ASN A 80 8.84 7.44 2.74
N LEU A 81 7.63 7.10 2.30
CA LEU A 81 7.39 6.58 0.95
C LEU A 81 7.88 7.55 -0.12
N SER A 82 7.57 8.84 0.03
CA SER A 82 8.06 9.90 -0.87
C SER A 82 9.60 9.92 -0.98
N GLY A 83 10.31 9.73 0.13
CA GLY A 83 11.77 9.64 0.13
C GLY A 83 12.29 8.41 -0.61
N HIS A 84 11.63 7.27 -0.46
CA HIS A 84 11.95 6.05 -1.21
C HIS A 84 11.71 6.19 -2.72
N VAL A 85 10.64 6.88 -3.13
CA VAL A 85 10.39 7.18 -4.55
C VAL A 85 11.48 8.08 -5.12
N ARG A 86 11.87 9.15 -4.40
CA ARG A 86 13.00 10.02 -4.79
C ARG A 86 14.31 9.26 -4.89
N TRP A 87 14.57 8.34 -3.96
CA TRP A 87 15.77 7.49 -4.02
C TRP A 87 15.78 6.65 -5.30
N VAL A 88 14.67 6.01 -5.68
CA VAL A 88 14.57 5.25 -6.94
C VAL A 88 14.77 6.17 -8.16
N ALA A 89 14.17 7.35 -8.15
CA ALA A 89 14.29 8.30 -9.26
C ALA A 89 15.74 8.78 -9.47
N TYR A 90 16.40 9.23 -8.41
CA TYR A 90 17.66 9.94 -8.51
C TYR A 90 18.87 9.07 -8.22
N HIS A 91 18.83 8.29 -7.14
CA HIS A 91 19.97 7.43 -6.77
C HIS A 91 20.05 6.18 -7.67
N ALA A 92 18.92 5.54 -7.98
CA ALA A 92 18.89 4.43 -8.94
C ALA A 92 18.77 4.89 -10.42
N ALA A 93 18.84 6.20 -10.66
CA ALA A 93 18.80 6.83 -11.99
C ALA A 93 17.60 6.40 -12.86
N ARG A 94 16.41 6.25 -12.24
CA ARG A 94 15.17 5.87 -12.94
C ARG A 94 14.26 7.05 -13.30
N HIS A 95 14.64 8.29 -12.98
CA HIS A 95 13.78 9.47 -13.13
C HIS A 95 13.12 9.56 -14.52
N ALA A 96 13.90 9.51 -15.61
CA ALA A 96 13.37 9.60 -16.97
C ALA A 96 12.43 8.43 -17.33
N GLU A 97 12.78 7.20 -16.90
CA GLU A 97 11.95 6.01 -17.13
C GLU A 97 10.60 6.12 -16.40
N LEU A 98 10.60 6.64 -15.16
CA LEU A 98 9.38 6.88 -14.39
C LEU A 98 8.48 7.94 -15.04
N GLN A 99 9.03 9.04 -15.54
CA GLN A 99 8.27 10.07 -16.25
C GLN A 99 7.65 9.54 -17.55
N ASN A 100 8.41 8.74 -18.32
CA ASN A 100 7.93 8.15 -19.57
C ASN A 100 6.80 7.15 -19.31
N LEU A 101 6.96 6.25 -18.33
CA LEU A 101 5.88 5.32 -17.97
C LEU A 101 4.65 6.06 -17.44
N LEU A 102 4.83 7.17 -16.73
CA LEU A 102 3.72 7.98 -16.27
C LEU A 102 2.94 8.61 -17.44
N SER A 103 3.63 9.15 -18.44
CA SER A 103 2.98 9.75 -19.63
C SER A 103 2.24 8.70 -20.46
N GLU A 104 2.70 7.46 -20.45
CA GLU A 104 2.04 6.30 -21.06
C GLU A 104 0.94 5.67 -20.19
N GLY A 105 0.71 6.18 -18.97
CA GLY A 105 -0.28 5.63 -18.02
C GLY A 105 0.09 4.26 -17.42
N LYS A 106 1.34 3.83 -17.56
CA LYS A 106 1.89 2.52 -17.16
C LYS A 106 2.25 2.45 -15.67
N HIS A 107 1.23 2.56 -14.82
CA HIS A 107 1.39 2.59 -13.36
C HIS A 107 1.89 1.27 -12.75
N ASN A 108 1.56 0.12 -13.36
CA ASN A 108 2.01 -1.17 -12.86
C ASN A 108 3.51 -1.37 -13.10
N GLU A 109 4.01 -0.85 -14.21
CA GLU A 109 5.42 -0.86 -14.60
C GLU A 109 6.22 0.04 -13.66
N ILE A 110 5.71 1.22 -13.32
CA ILE A 110 6.28 2.09 -12.27
C ILE A 110 6.42 1.33 -10.94
N ARG A 111 5.37 0.60 -10.54
CA ARG A 111 5.39 -0.23 -9.32
C ARG A 111 6.41 -1.36 -9.41
N SER A 112 6.54 -1.99 -10.57
CA SER A 112 7.53 -3.05 -10.82
C SER A 112 8.96 -2.54 -10.70
N ILE A 113 9.27 -1.37 -11.28
CA ILE A 113 10.58 -0.72 -11.17
C ILE A 113 10.89 -0.40 -9.70
N TYR A 114 9.96 0.26 -9.01
CA TYR A 114 10.10 0.58 -7.60
C TYR A 114 10.39 -0.68 -6.76
N TYR A 115 9.57 -1.73 -6.93
CA TYR A 115 9.73 -2.99 -6.21
C TYR A 115 11.11 -3.60 -6.47
N ARG A 116 11.54 -3.67 -7.74
CA ARG A 116 12.83 -4.26 -8.12
C ARG A 116 13.99 -3.55 -7.43
N HIS A 117 13.97 -2.22 -7.39
CA HIS A 117 15.04 -1.43 -6.78
C HIS A 117 15.02 -1.48 -5.25
N LEU A 118 13.85 -1.61 -4.63
CA LEU A 118 13.72 -1.68 -3.17
C LEU A 118 13.54 -3.09 -2.62
N ASN A 119 13.62 -4.14 -3.46
CA ASN A 119 13.38 -5.53 -3.05
C ASN A 119 14.27 -5.98 -1.88
N HIS A 120 15.47 -5.41 -1.80
CA HIS A 120 16.43 -5.64 -0.72
C HIS A 120 15.98 -5.04 0.63
N ASN A 121 15.07 -4.06 0.62
CA ASN A 121 14.53 -3.40 1.80
C ASN A 121 13.10 -3.87 2.06
N SER A 122 12.95 -4.82 2.99
CA SER A 122 11.63 -5.37 3.39
C SER A 122 10.65 -4.31 3.88
N ASN A 123 11.17 -3.19 4.41
CA ASN A 123 10.34 -2.11 4.93
C ASN A 123 9.89 -1.12 3.85
N ALA A 124 10.40 -1.24 2.62
CA ALA A 124 10.13 -0.28 1.56
C ALA A 124 9.55 -0.92 0.28
N ARG A 125 9.88 -2.19 -0.02
CA ARG A 125 9.60 -2.84 -1.31
C ARG A 125 8.14 -2.78 -1.75
N TYR A 126 7.19 -2.80 -0.81
CA TYR A 126 5.76 -2.84 -1.09
C TYR A 126 5.00 -1.57 -0.69
N LEU A 127 5.67 -0.48 -0.29
CA LEU A 127 4.98 0.73 0.16
C LEU A 127 4.00 1.29 -0.90
N LEU A 128 4.31 1.13 -2.19
CA LEU A 128 3.42 1.53 -3.27
C LEU A 128 2.10 0.75 -3.31
N SER A 129 1.96 -0.39 -2.62
CA SER A 129 0.67 -1.11 -2.45
C SER A 129 -0.38 -0.31 -1.71
N CYS A 130 0.05 0.68 -0.92
CA CYS A 130 -0.83 1.57 -0.16
C CYS A 130 -1.41 2.70 -0.97
N VAL A 131 -0.92 2.96 -2.18
CA VAL A 131 -1.26 4.20 -2.91
C VAL A 131 -2.09 3.94 -4.16
N SER A 132 -3.01 4.86 -4.42
CA SER A 132 -3.78 4.93 -5.67
C SER A 132 -2.89 5.28 -6.88
N HIS A 133 -3.42 5.16 -8.09
CA HIS A 133 -2.75 5.69 -9.30
C HIS A 133 -2.67 7.22 -9.28
N GLY A 134 -3.71 7.88 -8.76
CA GLY A 134 -3.74 9.34 -8.61
C GLY A 134 -2.62 9.82 -7.68
N TYR A 135 -2.47 9.20 -6.51
CA TYR A 135 -1.39 9.57 -5.60
C TYR A 135 -0.01 9.20 -6.15
N LEU A 136 0.14 8.04 -6.80
CA LEU A 136 1.38 7.69 -7.50
C LEU A 136 1.75 8.75 -8.57
N THR A 137 0.78 9.24 -9.33
CA THR A 137 0.98 10.31 -10.30
C THR A 137 1.52 11.58 -9.63
N VAL A 138 0.94 11.97 -8.49
CA VAL A 138 1.41 13.13 -7.72
C VAL A 138 2.85 12.93 -7.26
N LEU A 139 3.19 11.75 -6.74
CA LEU A 139 4.55 11.43 -6.28
C LEU A 139 5.57 11.53 -7.43
N ILE A 140 5.27 10.99 -8.61
CA ILE A 140 6.19 11.03 -9.75
C ILE A 140 6.27 12.44 -10.37
N LYS A 141 5.17 13.19 -10.46
CA LYS A 141 5.21 14.59 -10.95
C LYS A 141 5.93 15.55 -10.01
N GLY A 142 5.98 15.22 -8.72
CA GLY A 142 6.71 15.98 -7.70
C GLY A 142 8.17 15.59 -7.53
N LEU A 143 8.71 14.73 -8.42
CA LEU A 143 10.13 14.39 -8.45
C LEU A 143 10.96 15.56 -8.92
#